data_AF-A0A7S8MW21-F1
#
_entry.id   AF-A0A7S8MW21-F1
#
_cell.length_a   1.000
_cell.length_b   1.000
_cell.length_c   1.000
_cell.angle_alpha   90.00
_cell.angle_beta   90.00
_cell.angle_gamma   90.00
#
_symmetry.space_group_name_H-M   'P 1'
#
loop_
_entity.id
_entity.type
_entity.pdbx_description
1 polymer ?
#
loop_
_entity_poly.entity_id
_entity_poly.type
_entity_poly.pdbx_seq_one_letter_code
_entity_poly.pdbx_strand_id
1 'polypeptide(L)'
;MSMMGGQFARNLEDVGQTVATFEQYEAAQKAVSKLIAEDIPAREITIVGQGLRSMERVTGRLGYATAARSGAINGLLLGMLFSAVFVLGMPNVPIQAFVGVLFVGIAIGMLASLLTFAIVRRRRDYASIMQFVADHYDIAVATGSAGKARQVLGPQAAAPATPRTQVVAPPPERPVAPQEPPRYGQRIEDVKPPEAPVDPSAEASADVSADTGPEDVEAAEAPGVDAAGVEAPQKDDRGA
;
A
#
# COMPACT_ATOMS: atom_id res chain seq x y z
N MET A 1 -32.87 -13.65 -1.65
CA MET A 1 -32.42 -12.32 -2.13
C MET A 1 -31.03 -12.46 -2.72
N SER A 2 -30.90 -12.53 -4.04
CA SER A 2 -29.62 -12.44 -4.74
C SER A 2 -29.86 -12.04 -6.20
N MET A 3 -29.78 -10.75 -6.50
CA MET A 3 -29.89 -10.18 -7.86
C MET A 3 -28.95 -8.98 -8.10
N MET A 4 -27.90 -8.78 -7.28
CA MET A 4 -27.02 -7.60 -7.40
C MET A 4 -25.78 -7.83 -8.28
N GLY A 5 -25.53 -9.05 -8.77
CA GLY A 5 -24.33 -9.38 -9.55
C GLY A 5 -24.43 -9.12 -11.07
N GLY A 6 -25.63 -8.91 -11.61
CA GLY A 6 -25.86 -8.84 -13.06
C GLY A 6 -25.74 -7.46 -13.70
N GLN A 7 -25.49 -6.40 -12.92
CA GLN A 7 -25.30 -5.05 -13.47
C GLN A 7 -23.85 -4.81 -13.90
N PHE A 8 -22.87 -5.24 -13.11
CA PHE A 8 -21.46 -5.05 -13.43
C PHE A 8 -21.03 -5.82 -14.69
N ALA A 9 -21.50 -7.05 -14.86
CA ALA A 9 -21.23 -7.85 -16.07
C ALA A 9 -21.83 -7.19 -17.34
N ARG A 10 -23.07 -6.67 -17.25
CA ARG A 10 -23.71 -5.94 -18.35
C ARG A 10 -23.00 -4.64 -18.74
N ASN A 11 -22.44 -3.94 -17.75
CA ASN A 11 -21.62 -2.75 -18.05
C ASN A 11 -20.30 -3.12 -18.73
N LEU A 12 -19.76 -4.32 -18.49
CA LEU A 12 -18.55 -4.82 -19.14
C LEU A 12 -18.80 -5.18 -20.62
N GLU A 13 -19.99 -5.68 -20.94
CA GLU A 13 -20.44 -5.98 -22.31
C GLU A 13 -20.67 -4.71 -23.15
N ASP A 14 -20.92 -3.57 -22.48
CA ASP A 14 -21.07 -2.24 -23.11
C ASP A 14 -19.75 -1.44 -23.15
N VAL A 15 -18.66 -2.02 -22.65
CA VAL A 15 -17.33 -1.46 -22.84
C VAL A 15 -17.00 -1.62 -24.32
N GLY A 16 -16.98 -0.51 -25.05
CA GLY A 16 -16.71 -0.48 -26.49
C GLY A 16 -15.38 -1.12 -26.89
N GLN A 17 -14.98 -0.93 -28.15
CA GLN A 17 -13.75 -1.53 -28.65
C GLN A 17 -12.51 -0.83 -28.08
N THR A 18 -11.55 -1.60 -27.54
CA THR A 18 -10.23 -1.08 -27.16
C THR A 18 -9.50 -0.51 -28.38
N VAL A 19 -9.07 0.74 -28.28
CA VAL A 19 -8.37 1.48 -29.34
C VAL A 19 -6.90 1.76 -29.02
N ALA A 20 -6.55 1.77 -27.73
CA ALA A 20 -5.20 2.03 -27.25
C ALA A 20 -4.98 1.50 -25.83
N THR A 21 -3.73 1.23 -25.48
CA THR A 21 -3.32 0.74 -24.15
C THR A 21 -2.15 1.58 -23.61
N PHE A 22 -2.19 1.91 -22.33
CA PHE A 22 -1.19 2.74 -21.64
C PHE A 22 -0.81 2.15 -20.29
N GLU A 23 0.47 2.22 -19.92
CA GLU A 23 0.94 1.79 -18.58
C GLU A 23 0.48 2.76 -17.48
N GLN A 24 0.44 4.06 -17.79
CA GLN A 24 0.13 5.12 -16.82
C GLN A 24 -1.23 5.75 -17.08
N TYR A 25 -1.98 5.97 -16.02
CA TYR A 25 -3.31 6.60 -16.10
C TYR A 25 -3.25 8.01 -16.70
N GLU A 26 -2.21 8.80 -16.42
CA GLU A 26 -2.04 10.13 -16.99
C GLU A 26 -1.88 10.12 -18.52
N ALA A 27 -1.20 9.11 -19.05
CA ALA A 27 -1.06 8.94 -20.50
C ALA A 27 -2.40 8.59 -21.15
N ALA A 28 -3.19 7.72 -20.50
CA ALA A 28 -4.55 7.42 -20.93
C ALA A 28 -5.44 8.68 -20.90
N GLN A 29 -5.38 9.50 -19.84
CA GLN A 29 -6.12 10.76 -19.77
C GLN A 29 -5.74 11.73 -20.89
N LYS A 30 -4.44 11.88 -21.21
CA LYS A 30 -3.98 12.72 -22.32
C LYS A 30 -4.54 12.22 -23.66
N ALA A 31 -4.57 10.91 -23.87
CA ALA A 31 -5.17 10.32 -25.05
C ALA A 31 -6.69 10.55 -25.12
N VAL A 32 -7.42 10.44 -24.00
CA VAL A 32 -8.84 10.81 -23.95
C VAL A 32 -9.06 12.28 -24.30
N SER A 33 -8.26 13.19 -23.73
CA SER A 33 -8.33 14.61 -24.07
C SER A 33 -8.10 14.86 -25.57
N LYS A 34 -7.17 14.12 -26.19
CA LYS A 34 -6.91 14.19 -27.64
C LYS A 34 -8.10 13.68 -28.46
N LEU A 35 -8.74 12.58 -28.03
CA LEU A 35 -9.94 12.06 -28.69
C LEU A 35 -11.10 13.06 -28.64
N ILE A 36 -11.32 13.69 -27.48
CA ILE A 36 -12.37 14.69 -27.29
C ILE A 36 -12.10 15.93 -28.15
N ALA A 37 -10.84 16.36 -28.25
CA ALA A 37 -10.45 17.49 -29.10
C ALA A 37 -10.73 17.26 -30.60
N GLU A 38 -10.80 15.99 -31.02
CA GLU A 38 -11.11 15.57 -32.40
C GLU A 38 -12.59 15.21 -32.57
N ASP A 39 -13.48 15.80 -31.78
CA ASP A 39 -14.94 15.64 -31.82
C ASP A 39 -15.42 14.19 -31.63
N ILE A 40 -14.74 13.41 -30.79
CA ILE A 40 -15.27 12.11 -30.34
C ILE A 40 -16.04 12.34 -29.03
N PRO A 41 -17.33 11.96 -28.94
CA PRO A 41 -18.15 12.21 -27.76
C PRO A 41 -17.55 11.58 -26.50
N ALA A 42 -17.34 12.37 -25.44
CA ALA A 42 -16.76 11.88 -24.18
C ALA A 42 -17.55 10.72 -23.54
N ARG A 43 -18.87 10.66 -23.80
CA ARG A 43 -19.75 9.59 -23.29
C ARG A 43 -19.48 8.23 -23.95
N GLU A 44 -18.82 8.22 -25.09
CA GLU A 44 -18.48 7.00 -25.83
C GLU A 44 -17.08 6.48 -25.49
N ILE A 45 -16.32 7.20 -24.65
CA ILE A 45 -14.95 6.87 -24.28
C ILE A 45 -14.92 6.34 -22.85
N THR A 46 -14.30 5.18 -22.66
CA THR A 46 -14.16 4.52 -21.37
C THR A 46 -12.68 4.19 -21.13
N ILE A 47 -12.16 4.52 -19.95
CA ILE A 47 -10.85 4.06 -19.50
C ILE A 47 -11.05 2.82 -18.64
N VAL A 48 -10.42 1.72 -19.01
CA VAL A 48 -10.55 0.41 -18.36
C VAL A 48 -9.21 0.03 -17.74
N GLY A 49 -9.15 -0.07 -16.41
CA GLY A 49 -7.97 -0.60 -15.72
C GLY A 49 -7.95 -2.13 -15.83
N GLN A 50 -6.91 -2.67 -16.45
CA GLN A 50 -6.70 -4.10 -16.63
C GLN A 50 -5.65 -4.64 -15.65
N GLY A 51 -5.73 -5.93 -15.34
CA GLY A 51 -4.77 -6.57 -14.42
C GLY A 51 -4.81 -5.97 -13.01
N LEU A 52 -5.99 -5.73 -12.46
CA LEU A 52 -6.12 -5.14 -11.12
C LEU A 52 -5.48 -6.05 -10.07
N ARG A 53 -4.43 -5.55 -9.43
CA ARG A 53 -3.83 -6.14 -8.24
C ARG A 53 -4.42 -5.49 -7.01
N SER A 54 -4.99 -6.32 -6.13
CA SER A 54 -5.35 -5.88 -4.79
C SER A 54 -4.12 -6.00 -3.90
N MET A 55 -3.63 -4.86 -3.42
CA MET A 55 -2.51 -4.78 -2.49
C MET A 55 -3.08 -4.43 -1.11
N GLU A 56 -2.91 -5.33 -0.15
CA GLU A 56 -3.20 -5.03 1.25
C GLU A 56 -1.97 -4.40 1.89
N ARG A 57 -1.96 -3.08 2.02
CA ARG A 57 -0.84 -2.36 2.64
C ARG A 57 -1.05 -2.31 4.15
N VAL A 58 -0.14 -2.94 4.89
CA VAL A 58 -0.10 -2.84 6.35
C VAL A 58 0.44 -1.46 6.73
N THR A 59 -0.43 -0.61 7.27
CA THR A 59 -0.12 0.77 7.66
C THR A 59 0.57 0.84 9.03
N GLY A 60 0.37 -0.18 9.87
CA GLY A 60 1.04 -0.27 11.17
C GLY A 60 0.35 -1.21 12.14
N ARG A 61 0.84 -1.22 13.39
CA ARG A 61 0.21 -1.96 14.49
C ARG A 61 -0.98 -1.19 15.04
N LEU A 62 -2.09 -1.89 15.23
CA LEU A 62 -3.30 -1.30 15.78
C LEU A 62 -3.20 -1.34 17.32
N GLY A 63 -3.01 -0.17 17.96
CA GLY A 63 -2.76 -0.08 19.41
C GLY A 63 -3.69 0.88 20.15
N TYR A 64 -3.86 0.67 21.45
CA TYR A 64 -4.63 1.58 22.31
C TYR A 64 -4.05 3.00 22.30
N ALA A 65 -2.72 3.14 22.27
CA ALA A 65 -2.05 4.44 22.22
C ALA A 65 -2.32 5.21 20.92
N THR A 66 -2.41 4.51 19.78
CA THR A 66 -2.76 5.15 18.50
C THR A 66 -4.24 5.53 18.46
N ALA A 67 -5.13 4.66 18.97
CA ALA A 67 -6.56 4.95 19.07
C ALA A 67 -6.86 6.15 19.99
N ALA A 68 -6.25 6.17 21.18
CA ALA A 68 -6.38 7.30 22.11
C ALA A 68 -5.90 8.60 21.46
N ARG A 69 -4.75 8.61 20.78
CA ARG A 69 -4.26 9.81 20.08
C ARG A 69 -5.20 10.28 18.98
N SER A 70 -5.67 9.38 18.12
CA SER A 70 -6.64 9.75 17.07
C SER A 70 -7.96 10.26 17.66
N GLY A 71 -8.41 9.64 18.75
CA GLY A 71 -9.60 10.08 19.49
C GLY A 71 -9.42 11.44 20.14
N ALA A 72 -8.24 11.73 20.70
CA ALA A 72 -7.91 13.02 21.29
C ALA A 72 -7.90 14.13 20.25
N ILE A 73 -7.33 13.89 19.06
CA ILE A 73 -7.30 14.85 17.96
C ILE A 73 -8.72 15.17 17.48
N ASN A 74 -9.54 14.15 17.25
CA ASN A 74 -10.95 14.35 16.87
C ASN A 74 -11.77 14.99 18.00
N GLY A 75 -11.50 14.61 19.24
CA GLY A 75 -12.13 15.18 20.44
C GLY A 75 -11.72 16.63 20.69
N LEU A 76 -10.50 17.03 20.31
CA LEU A 76 -10.05 18.42 20.35
C LEU A 76 -10.85 19.28 19.37
N LEU A 77 -11.03 18.82 18.14
CA LEU A 77 -11.85 19.53 17.15
C LEU A 77 -13.30 19.67 17.63
N LEU A 78 -13.88 18.59 18.14
CA LEU A 78 -15.25 18.59 18.64
C LEU A 78 -15.40 19.46 19.91
N GLY A 79 -14.45 19.34 20.84
CA GLY A 79 -14.38 20.15 22.05
C GLY A 79 -14.18 21.63 21.74
N MET A 80 -13.35 21.96 20.74
CA MET A 80 -13.14 23.34 20.28
C MET A 80 -14.43 23.91 19.69
N LEU A 81 -15.16 23.12 18.89
CA LEU A 81 -16.46 23.51 18.36
C LEU A 81 -17.47 23.78 19.49
N PHE A 82 -17.66 22.84 20.41
CA PHE A 82 -18.62 23.01 21.52
C PHE A 82 -18.23 24.15 22.45
N SER A 83 -16.92 24.32 22.70
CA SER A 83 -16.42 25.40 23.53
C SER A 83 -16.60 26.76 22.87
N ALA A 84 -16.40 26.86 21.55
CA ALA A 84 -16.70 28.08 20.80
C ALA A 84 -18.20 28.42 20.80
N VAL A 85 -19.07 27.43 20.57
CA VAL A 85 -20.53 27.61 20.66
C VAL A 85 -20.95 28.04 22.07
N PHE A 86 -20.37 27.45 23.10
CA PHE A 86 -20.64 27.78 24.50
C PHE A 86 -20.27 29.23 24.84
N VAL A 87 -19.09 29.68 24.41
CA VAL A 87 -18.65 31.08 24.58
C VAL A 87 -19.50 32.06 23.78
N LEU A 88 -19.87 31.73 22.54
CA LEU A 88 -20.75 32.58 21.73
C LEU A 88 -22.17 32.68 22.30
N GLY A 89 -22.68 31.61 22.91
CA GLY A 89 -24.00 31.58 23.53
C GLY A 89 -24.06 32.28 24.90
N MET A 90 -22.91 32.53 25.54
CA MET A 90 -22.81 33.11 26.88
C MET A 90 -21.68 34.17 26.93
N PRO A 91 -21.99 35.48 26.91
CA PRO A 91 -21.01 36.55 26.72
C PRO A 91 -20.03 36.78 27.89
N ASN A 92 -20.27 36.20 29.08
CA ASN A 92 -19.45 36.39 30.29
C ASN A 92 -18.78 35.09 30.78
N VAL A 93 -18.47 34.17 29.88
CA VAL A 93 -17.86 32.88 30.24
C VAL A 93 -16.38 33.06 30.60
N PRO A 94 -15.93 32.59 31.78
CA PRO A 94 -14.52 32.62 32.12
C PRO A 94 -13.73 31.66 31.24
N ILE A 95 -12.48 32.01 30.91
CA ILE A 95 -11.62 31.18 30.06
C ILE A 95 -11.41 29.76 30.60
N GLN A 96 -11.50 29.59 31.93
CA GLN A 96 -11.46 28.28 32.60
C GLN A 96 -12.60 27.35 32.15
N ALA A 97 -13.80 27.89 31.91
CA ALA A 97 -14.92 27.10 31.43
C ALA A 97 -14.74 26.70 29.95
N PHE A 98 -14.16 27.58 29.12
CA PHE A 98 -13.75 27.21 27.75
C PHE A 98 -12.77 26.03 27.76
N VAL A 99 -11.74 26.12 28.60
CA VAL A 99 -10.72 25.07 28.74
C VAL A 99 -11.34 23.78 29.30
N GLY A 100 -12.26 23.88 30.25
CA GLY A 100 -12.99 22.75 30.81
C GLY A 100 -13.82 22.00 29.74
N VAL A 101 -14.64 22.70 28.97
CA VAL A 101 -15.45 22.10 27.89
C VAL A 101 -14.56 21.48 26.81
N LEU A 102 -13.44 22.14 26.49
CA LEU A 102 -12.45 21.60 25.55
C LEU A 102 -11.87 20.27 26.03
N PHE A 103 -11.40 20.20 27.29
CA PHE A 103 -10.86 18.96 27.86
C PHE A 103 -11.89 17.84 27.93
N VAL A 104 -13.14 18.16 28.24
CA VAL A 104 -14.23 17.17 28.20
C VAL A 104 -14.43 16.63 26.77
N GLY A 105 -14.40 17.49 25.75
CA GLY A 105 -14.46 17.06 24.35
C GLY A 105 -13.32 16.11 23.97
N ILE A 106 -12.08 16.44 24.37
CA ILE A 106 -10.91 15.57 24.17
C ILE A 106 -11.09 14.23 24.89
N ALA A 107 -11.50 14.24 26.15
CA ALA A 107 -11.71 13.04 26.96
C ALA A 107 -12.80 12.12 26.35
N ILE A 108 -13.93 12.69 25.93
CA ILE A 108 -15.00 11.96 25.27
C ILE A 108 -14.53 11.39 23.94
N GLY A 109 -13.81 12.19 23.12
CA GLY A 109 -13.26 11.73 21.85
C GLY A 109 -12.26 10.58 22.01
N MET A 110 -11.39 10.66 23.02
CA MET A 110 -10.48 9.57 23.40
C MET A 110 -11.25 8.32 23.80
N LEU A 111 -12.22 8.44 24.71
CA LEU A 111 -12.99 7.31 25.23
C LEU A 111 -13.81 6.63 24.12
N ALA A 112 -14.46 7.42 23.27
CA ALA A 112 -15.21 6.92 22.12
C ALA A 112 -14.31 6.16 21.15
N SER A 113 -13.14 6.73 20.81
CA SER A 113 -12.18 6.06 19.93
C SER A 113 -11.64 4.76 20.53
N LEU A 114 -11.38 4.73 21.84
CA LEU A 114 -10.96 3.51 22.55
C LEU A 114 -12.06 2.45 22.53
N LEU A 115 -13.32 2.84 22.73
CA LEU A 115 -14.46 1.94 22.70
C LEU A 115 -14.66 1.35 21.29
N THR A 116 -14.63 2.19 20.25
CA THR A 116 -14.70 1.74 18.86
C THR A 116 -13.51 0.83 18.52
N PHE A 117 -12.31 1.19 18.97
CA PHE A 117 -11.12 0.37 18.78
C PHE A 117 -11.25 -0.99 19.48
N ALA A 118 -11.78 -1.06 20.70
CA ALA A 118 -12.00 -2.31 21.40
C ALA A 118 -12.96 -3.25 20.63
N ILE A 119 -13.98 -2.70 19.99
CA ILE A 119 -14.93 -3.45 19.13
C ILE A 119 -14.21 -3.98 17.88
N VAL A 120 -13.40 -3.16 17.21
CA VAL A 120 -12.72 -3.51 15.95
C VAL A 120 -11.52 -4.44 16.16
N ARG A 121 -10.75 -4.23 17.25
CA ARG A 121 -9.50 -4.95 17.55
C ARG A 121 -9.69 -6.46 17.64
N ARG A 122 -10.88 -6.93 18.02
CA ARG A 122 -11.16 -8.36 18.24
C ARG A 122 -10.81 -9.26 17.05
N ARG A 123 -10.63 -8.71 15.84
CA ARG A 123 -10.35 -9.48 14.63
C ARG A 123 -8.98 -9.26 13.99
N ARG A 124 -8.21 -8.20 14.32
CA ARG A 124 -6.91 -7.88 13.68
C ARG A 124 -5.99 -7.04 14.58
N ASP A 125 -4.72 -7.42 14.67
CA ASP A 125 -3.65 -6.68 15.39
C ASP A 125 -2.93 -5.62 14.52
N TYR A 126 -3.36 -5.47 13.27
CA TYR A 126 -2.73 -4.59 12.29
C TYR A 126 -3.77 -3.70 11.60
N ALA A 127 -3.39 -2.46 11.35
CA ALA A 127 -4.11 -1.57 10.47
C ALA A 127 -3.68 -1.90 9.03
N SER A 128 -4.62 -2.26 8.17
CA SER A 128 -4.36 -2.44 6.75
C SER A 128 -5.34 -1.62 5.93
N ILE A 129 -4.86 -1.10 4.80
CA ILE A 129 -5.68 -0.47 3.77
C ILE A 129 -5.60 -1.32 2.50
N MET A 130 -6.76 -1.64 1.93
CA MET A 130 -6.80 -2.29 0.62
C MET A 130 -6.66 -1.23 -0.46
N GLN A 131 -5.65 -1.40 -1.31
CA GLN A 131 -5.39 -0.55 -2.46
C GLN A 131 -5.57 -1.40 -3.73
N PHE A 132 -6.12 -0.80 -4.79
CA PHE A 132 -6.25 -1.44 -6.09
C PHE A 132 -5.33 -0.72 -7.07
N VAL A 133 -4.44 -1.45 -7.71
CA VAL A 133 -3.49 -0.92 -8.71
C VAL A 133 -3.71 -1.68 -10.01
N ALA A 134 -3.90 -0.98 -11.11
CA ALA A 134 -3.99 -1.59 -12.44
C ALA A 134 -2.58 -1.82 -13.00
N ASP A 135 -2.41 -2.91 -13.75
CA ASP A 135 -1.17 -3.18 -14.48
C ASP A 135 -1.06 -2.27 -15.70
N HIS A 136 -2.17 -2.01 -16.38
CA HIS A 136 -2.27 -1.09 -17.52
C HIS A 136 -3.71 -0.57 -17.67
N TYR A 137 -3.86 0.44 -18.51
CA TYR A 137 -5.10 1.15 -18.78
C TYR A 137 -5.41 1.09 -20.27
N ASP A 138 -6.53 0.47 -20.60
CA ASP A 138 -7.07 0.45 -21.95
C ASP A 138 -8.04 1.61 -22.15
N ILE A 139 -8.02 2.19 -23.33
CA ILE A 139 -9.05 3.12 -23.77
C ILE A 139 -9.98 2.35 -24.71
N ALA A 140 -11.23 2.20 -24.30
CA ALA A 140 -12.30 1.63 -25.09
C ALA A 140 -13.20 2.75 -25.63
N VAL A 141 -13.61 2.63 -26.88
CA VAL A 141 -14.51 3.58 -27.54
C VAL A 141 -15.67 2.83 -28.17
N ALA A 142 -16.88 3.39 -28.15
CA ALA A 142 -18.03 2.82 -28.83
C ALA A 142 -17.70 2.44 -30.29
N THR A 143 -18.28 1.33 -30.77
CA THR A 143 -17.95 0.73 -32.07
C THR A 143 -18.09 1.69 -33.25
N GLY A 144 -19.04 2.65 -33.20
CA GLY A 144 -19.22 3.68 -34.24
C GLY A 144 -18.05 4.67 -34.35
N SER A 145 -17.42 5.01 -33.23
CA SER A 145 -16.33 6.00 -33.16
C SER A 145 -14.93 5.37 -33.09
N ALA A 146 -14.84 4.05 -32.92
CA ALA A 146 -13.58 3.31 -32.77
C ALA A 146 -12.62 3.46 -33.97
N GLY A 147 -13.16 3.54 -35.20
CA GLY A 147 -12.36 3.75 -36.41
C GLY A 147 -11.65 5.11 -36.41
N LYS A 148 -12.41 6.18 -36.13
CA LYS A 148 -11.89 7.56 -36.01
C LYS A 148 -10.90 7.68 -34.85
N ALA A 149 -11.22 7.07 -33.71
CA ALA A 149 -10.35 7.07 -32.54
C ALA A 149 -8.96 6.46 -32.82
N ARG A 150 -8.91 5.31 -33.52
CA ARG A 150 -7.64 4.69 -33.94
C ARG A 150 -6.84 5.59 -34.89
N GLN A 151 -7.50 6.32 -35.78
CA GLN A 151 -6.84 7.26 -36.68
C GLN A 151 -6.22 8.44 -35.93
N VAL A 152 -6.92 8.97 -34.91
CA VAL A 152 -6.46 10.09 -34.08
C VAL A 152 -5.29 9.71 -33.17
N LEU A 153 -5.35 8.53 -32.55
CA LEU A 153 -4.31 8.05 -31.64
C LEU A 153 -3.09 7.48 -32.37
N GLY A 154 -3.27 7.02 -33.61
CA GLY A 154 -2.21 6.47 -34.45
C GLY A 154 -1.71 5.09 -33.99
N PRO A 155 -0.83 4.45 -34.77
CA PRO A 155 -0.34 3.10 -34.52
C PRO A 155 0.48 2.96 -33.22
N GLN A 156 0.98 4.06 -32.67
CA GLN A 156 1.84 4.05 -31.49
C GLN A 156 1.08 3.82 -30.17
N ALA A 157 -0.24 4.08 -30.16
CA ALA A 157 -1.10 3.86 -29.00
C ALA A 157 -1.58 2.40 -28.88
N ALA A 158 -1.41 1.61 -29.94
CA ALA A 158 -1.82 0.21 -30.03
C ALA A 158 -0.68 -0.78 -29.73
N ALA A 159 0.47 -0.30 -29.22
CA ALA A 159 1.56 -1.19 -28.83
C ALA A 159 1.04 -2.08 -27.68
N PRO A 160 0.80 -3.38 -27.91
CA PRO A 160 0.42 -4.27 -26.84
C PRO A 160 1.65 -4.33 -25.94
N ALA A 161 1.54 -3.85 -24.70
CA ALA A 161 2.35 -4.41 -23.64
C ALA A 161 2.00 -5.89 -23.65
N THR A 162 2.83 -6.68 -24.32
CA THR A 162 2.61 -8.11 -24.53
C THR A 162 2.26 -8.66 -23.16
N PRO A 163 1.09 -9.30 -22.96
CA PRO A 163 0.70 -9.77 -21.64
C PRO A 163 1.80 -10.72 -21.18
N ARG A 164 2.65 -10.25 -20.24
CA ARG A 164 3.58 -11.10 -19.52
C ARG A 164 2.81 -11.89 -18.46
N THR A 165 1.66 -12.44 -18.85
CA THR A 165 1.17 -13.66 -18.24
C THR A 165 2.01 -14.77 -18.85
N GLN A 166 3.26 -14.88 -18.39
CA GLN A 166 4.04 -16.08 -18.62
C GLN A 166 3.30 -17.17 -17.83
N VAL A 167 2.43 -17.90 -18.52
CA VAL A 167 2.01 -19.21 -18.06
C VAL A 167 3.32 -19.97 -17.93
N VAL A 168 3.80 -20.14 -16.71
CA VAL A 168 4.85 -21.11 -16.43
C VAL A 168 4.27 -22.42 -16.93
N ALA A 169 4.74 -22.86 -18.10
CA ALA A 169 4.42 -24.19 -18.59
C ALA A 169 4.75 -25.15 -17.44
N PRO A 170 3.84 -26.08 -17.08
CA PRO A 170 4.17 -27.09 -16.09
C PRO A 170 5.52 -27.70 -16.51
N PRO A 171 6.49 -27.83 -15.57
CA PRO A 171 7.79 -28.39 -15.87
C PRO A 171 7.60 -29.68 -16.68
N PRO A 172 8.40 -29.94 -17.74
CA PRO A 172 8.28 -31.18 -18.50
C PRO A 172 8.28 -32.32 -17.49
N GLU A 173 7.20 -33.10 -17.51
CA GLU A 173 7.01 -34.23 -16.62
C GLU A 173 8.26 -35.10 -16.70
N ARG A 174 9.12 -35.00 -15.67
CA ARG A 174 10.07 -36.07 -15.40
C ARG A 174 9.21 -37.33 -15.27
N PRO A 175 9.59 -38.46 -15.90
CA PRO A 175 8.82 -39.70 -15.81
C PRO A 175 8.48 -39.96 -14.35
N VAL A 176 7.21 -39.74 -14.00
CA VAL A 176 6.72 -39.94 -12.65
C VAL A 176 6.70 -41.44 -12.47
N ALA A 177 7.72 -41.98 -11.80
CA ALA A 177 7.65 -43.34 -11.27
C ALA A 177 6.33 -43.49 -10.51
N PRO A 178 5.64 -44.63 -10.59
CA PRO A 178 4.31 -44.80 -9.99
C PRO A 178 4.30 -44.28 -8.55
N GLN A 179 3.53 -43.22 -8.30
CA GLN A 179 3.47 -42.60 -6.97
C GLN A 179 2.79 -43.59 -6.02
N GLU A 180 3.56 -44.16 -5.10
CA GLU A 180 2.97 -44.84 -3.95
C GLU A 180 2.12 -43.83 -3.17
N PRO A 181 0.91 -44.24 -2.70
CA PRO A 181 0.03 -43.35 -1.97
C PRO A 181 0.72 -42.79 -0.72
N PRO A 182 0.51 -41.51 -0.37
CA PRO A 182 1.24 -40.85 0.72
C PRO A 182 0.94 -41.55 2.05
N ARG A 183 1.97 -42.14 2.66
CA ARG A 183 1.90 -42.71 4.00
C ARG A 183 1.89 -41.58 5.03
N TYR A 184 0.70 -41.22 5.51
CA TYR A 184 0.54 -40.31 6.64
C TYR A 184 1.13 -40.90 7.92
N GLY A 185 1.92 -40.12 8.66
CA GLY A 185 2.37 -40.48 10.02
C GLY A 185 3.86 -40.83 10.20
N GLN A 186 4.71 -40.72 9.17
CA GLN A 186 6.17 -40.82 9.34
C GLN A 186 6.83 -39.44 9.39
N ARG A 187 7.64 -39.20 10.43
CA ARG A 187 8.57 -38.06 10.49
C ARG A 187 9.67 -38.31 9.46
N ILE A 188 9.81 -37.42 8.49
CA ILE A 188 10.94 -37.42 7.56
C ILE A 188 12.19 -37.19 8.42
N GLU A 189 13.12 -38.14 8.42
CA GLU A 189 14.42 -37.95 9.06
C GLU A 189 15.18 -36.82 8.33
N ASP A 190 15.82 -35.95 9.11
CA ASP A 190 16.55 -34.79 8.60
C ASP A 190 17.63 -35.24 7.60
N VAL A 191 17.43 -34.88 6.33
CA VAL A 191 18.45 -35.04 5.29
C VAL A 191 19.59 -34.08 5.62
N LYS A 192 20.72 -34.64 6.09
CA LYS A 192 21.99 -33.92 6.22
C LYS A 192 22.38 -33.34 4.84
N PRO A 193 22.55 -32.01 4.71
CA PRO A 193 22.99 -31.40 3.45
C PRO A 193 24.33 -32.00 2.98
N PRO A 194 24.54 -32.22 1.67
CA PRO A 194 25.78 -32.76 1.16
C PRO A 194 26.92 -31.76 1.40
N GLU A 195 27.98 -32.26 2.03
CA GLU A 195 29.21 -31.56 2.33
C GLU A 195 29.87 -31.10 1.02
N ALA A 196 30.16 -29.80 0.92
CA ALA A 196 30.81 -29.22 -0.25
C ALA A 196 32.25 -29.77 -0.39
N PRO A 197 32.76 -29.99 -1.62
CA PRO A 197 34.12 -30.47 -1.82
C PRO A 197 35.14 -29.46 -1.27
N VAL A 198 35.99 -29.92 -0.36
CA VAL A 198 37.15 -29.17 0.14
C VAL A 198 38.31 -29.29 -0.86
N ASP A 199 38.74 -28.14 -1.41
CA ASP A 199 39.94 -28.02 -2.23
C ASP A 199 41.21 -28.20 -1.37
N PRO A 200 42.18 -29.06 -1.74
CA PRO A 200 43.31 -29.46 -0.89
C PRO A 200 44.52 -28.51 -0.98
N SER A 201 44.32 -27.20 -1.11
CA SER A 201 45.43 -26.25 -1.34
C SER A 201 45.83 -25.39 -0.14
N ALA A 202 45.54 -25.82 1.09
CA ALA A 202 45.92 -25.07 2.31
C ALA A 202 46.82 -25.85 3.29
N GLU A 203 47.46 -26.94 2.84
CA GLU A 203 48.56 -27.57 3.58
C GLU A 203 49.90 -27.02 3.11
N ALA A 204 50.26 -25.80 3.52
CA ALA A 204 51.66 -25.33 3.57
C ALA A 204 51.76 -23.93 4.21
N SER A 205 51.68 -23.86 5.53
CA SER A 205 52.37 -22.84 6.35
C SER A 205 52.37 -23.34 7.78
N ALA A 206 53.37 -24.15 8.09
CA ALA A 206 53.69 -24.61 9.43
C ALA A 206 54.17 -23.46 10.31
N ASP A 207 53.83 -23.58 11.60
CA ASP A 207 54.57 -23.16 12.79
C ASP A 207 54.98 -21.69 12.95
N VAL A 208 54.53 -21.10 14.07
CA VAL A 208 55.41 -20.65 15.18
C VAL A 208 54.56 -20.22 16.39
N SER A 209 54.73 -20.99 17.47
CA SER A 209 54.80 -20.63 18.90
C SER A 209 53.60 -20.06 19.67
N ALA A 210 53.35 -20.76 20.79
CA ALA A 210 52.52 -20.44 21.93
C ALA A 210 52.97 -19.18 22.69
N ASP A 211 52.06 -18.54 23.47
CA ASP A 211 52.13 -18.48 24.94
C ASP A 211 51.03 -17.57 25.57
N THR A 212 50.54 -17.99 26.74
CA THR A 212 49.91 -17.24 27.87
C THR A 212 48.76 -16.23 27.70
N GLY A 213 47.66 -16.53 28.42
CA GLY A 213 47.16 -15.67 29.51
C GLY A 213 45.99 -14.71 29.23
N PRO A 214 44.88 -14.76 30.00
CA PRO A 214 43.78 -13.81 29.89
C PRO A 214 43.95 -12.66 30.88
N GLU A 215 43.71 -11.42 30.47
CA GLU A 215 43.46 -10.32 31.41
C GLU A 215 42.31 -9.42 30.93
N ASP A 216 41.42 -9.20 31.89
CA ASP A 216 40.27 -8.33 31.88
C ASP A 216 40.65 -6.87 31.64
N VAL A 217 39.79 -6.12 30.95
CA VAL A 217 39.64 -4.69 31.28
C VAL A 217 38.21 -4.21 31.09
N GLU A 218 37.79 -3.67 32.21
CA GLU A 218 36.56 -3.01 32.61
C GLU A 218 36.34 -1.65 31.90
N ALA A 219 35.12 -1.16 32.07
CA ALA A 219 34.69 0.25 31.99
C ALA A 219 34.32 0.82 30.60
N ALA A 220 33.02 1.09 30.43
CA ALA A 220 32.57 2.49 30.38
C ALA A 220 31.04 2.61 30.51
N GLU A 221 30.70 3.48 31.44
CA GLU A 221 29.43 4.05 31.90
C GLU A 221 28.52 4.63 30.78
N ALA A 222 27.20 4.59 31.03
CA ALA A 222 26.10 5.27 30.31
C ALA A 222 26.14 6.82 30.52
N PRO A 223 25.13 7.66 30.16
CA PRO A 223 23.87 7.54 29.40
C PRO A 223 23.75 8.60 28.25
N GLY A 224 22.73 8.67 27.39
CA GLY A 224 21.45 9.34 27.64
C GLY A 224 21.20 10.56 26.72
N VAL A 225 20.17 10.45 25.88
CA VAL A 225 19.15 11.45 25.45
C VAL A 225 19.46 12.76 24.68
N ASP A 226 18.41 13.16 23.94
CA ASP A 226 18.05 14.44 23.30
C ASP A 226 18.57 14.70 21.86
N ALA A 227 17.76 14.66 20.79
CA ALA A 227 16.49 15.31 20.44
C ALA A 227 16.61 16.77 19.96
N ALA A 228 16.18 16.94 18.69
CA ALA A 228 15.36 18.03 18.15
C ALA A 228 15.97 19.30 17.50
N GLY A 229 15.34 19.68 16.37
CA GLY A 229 15.26 21.01 15.71
C GLY A 229 16.24 21.20 14.55
N VAL A 230 15.91 21.27 13.25
CA VAL A 230 14.78 21.77 12.41
C VAL A 230 14.56 23.28 12.42
N GLU A 231 14.48 23.83 11.18
CA GLU A 231 14.06 25.16 10.64
C GLU A 231 15.19 26.12 10.21
N ALA A 232 15.20 26.77 9.04
CA ALA A 232 14.18 27.02 7.98
C ALA A 232 14.83 27.34 6.61
N PRO A 233 14.09 27.39 5.47
CA PRO A 233 14.64 27.76 4.16
C PRO A 233 14.44 29.26 3.80
N GLN A 234 15.50 29.88 3.29
CA GLN A 234 15.53 31.26 2.77
C GLN A 234 15.05 31.29 1.30
N LYS A 235 14.22 32.28 0.98
CA LYS A 235 13.55 32.54 -0.29
C LYS A 235 14.37 33.58 -1.08
N ASP A 236 14.85 33.25 -2.28
CA ASP A 236 15.50 34.20 -3.19
C ASP A 236 14.51 34.65 -4.28
N ASP A 237 14.32 35.96 -4.36
CA ASP A 237 13.44 36.67 -5.29
C ASP A 237 14.26 37.21 -6.48
N ARG A 238 13.83 36.80 -7.68
CA ARG A 238 13.80 37.52 -8.96
C ARG A 238 14.96 38.45 -9.36
N GLY A 239 15.65 38.03 -10.42
CA GLY A 239 16.15 38.90 -11.47
C GLY A 239 15.78 38.36 -12.84
N ALA A 240 14.92 39.08 -13.58
CA ALA A 240 14.81 39.17 -15.04
C ALA A 240 13.58 40.01 -15.40
#